data_AF-A0A7X9P0I3-F1
#
_entry.id   AF-A0A7X9P0I3-F1
#
_cell.length_a   1.000
_cell.length_b   1.000
_cell.length_c   1.000
_cell.angle_alpha   90.00
_cell.angle_beta   90.00
_cell.angle_gamma   90.00
#
_symmetry.space_group_name_H-M   'P 1'
#
loop_
_entity.id
_entity.type
_entity.pdbx_description
1 polymer ?
#
loop_
_entity_poly.entity_id
_entity_poly.type
_entity_poly.pdbx_seq_one_letter_code
_entity_poly.pdbx_strand_id
1 'polypeptide(L)'
;MKRIFNVLALGLLLIGCGPEKPQAPADLVPKDKMVEVLIDLYKAEATVSTQHLPKDEAMNAYQQLEGGVYSKNDIDSAAFNKSYAYYLKEDVETAAEIQKEVVEQLKKAKEALAEAKASSSKK
;
A
#
# COMPACT_ATOMS: atom_id res chain seq x y z
N MET A 1 40.66 35.29 25.82
CA MET A 1 39.97 35.39 24.50
C MET A 1 40.03 34.09 23.70
N LYS A 2 41.17 33.41 23.53
CA LYS A 2 41.28 32.12 22.79
C LYS A 2 40.42 30.96 23.33
N ARG A 3 40.20 30.90 24.65
CA ARG A 3 39.39 29.82 25.28
C ARG A 3 37.89 29.94 25.01
N ILE A 4 37.38 31.16 24.81
CA ILE A 4 35.97 31.41 24.50
C ILE A 4 35.69 31.00 23.05
N PHE A 5 36.64 31.24 22.15
CA PHE A 5 36.56 30.84 20.74
C PHE A 5 36.50 29.30 20.57
N ASN A 6 37.24 28.56 21.40
CA ASN A 6 37.21 27.09 21.40
C ASN A 6 35.89 26.51 21.96
N VAL A 7 35.22 27.21 22.88
CA VAL A 7 33.91 26.79 23.41
C VAL A 7 32.79 27.11 22.40
N LEU A 8 32.90 28.24 21.69
CA LEU A 8 31.95 28.63 20.64
C LEU A 8 32.00 27.67 19.42
N ALA A 9 33.19 27.20 19.06
CA ALA A 9 33.39 26.23 17.98
C ALA A 9 32.82 24.83 18.32
N LEU A 10 32.80 24.45 19.61
CA LEU A 10 32.26 23.16 20.07
C LEU A 10 30.72 23.18 20.14
N GLY A 11 30.11 24.34 20.37
CA GLY A 11 28.65 24.51 20.38
C GLY A 11 27.99 24.46 19.00
N LEU A 12 28.74 24.78 17.93
CA LEU A 12 28.21 24.79 16.56
C LEU A 12 28.03 23.39 15.95
N LEU A 13 28.60 22.34 16.57
CA LEU A 13 28.48 20.95 16.13
C LEU A 13 27.16 20.28 16.57
N LEU A 14 26.34 20.95 17.40
CA LEU A 14 25.09 20.40 17.93
C LEU A 14 23.82 20.83 17.17
N ILE A 15 23.94 21.59 16.07
CA ILE A 15 22.81 22.04 15.24
C ILE A 15 22.57 21.11 14.03
N GLY A 16 23.18 19.92 14.03
CA GLY A 16 23.04 18.94 12.96
C GLY A 16 21.84 18.01 13.19
N CYS A 17 20.88 18.06 12.24
CA CYS A 17 19.82 17.08 12.01
C CYS A 17 18.61 17.15 12.98
N GLY A 18 17.69 18.09 12.70
CA GLY A 18 16.27 17.79 12.94
C GLY A 18 15.80 16.76 11.91
N PRO A 19 14.84 15.88 12.23
CA PRO A 19 14.33 14.92 11.25
C PRO A 19 13.80 15.69 10.04
N GLU A 20 14.45 15.54 8.88
CA GLU A 20 13.90 16.01 7.63
C GLU A 20 12.54 15.34 7.46
N LYS A 21 11.48 16.13 7.29
CA LYS A 21 10.16 15.55 7.01
C LYS A 21 10.29 14.74 5.72
N PRO A 22 9.96 13.44 5.75
CA PRO A 22 10.02 12.59 4.57
C PRO A 22 9.18 13.22 3.46
N GLN A 23 9.81 13.49 2.32
CA GLN A 23 9.10 14.02 1.16
C GLN A 23 8.36 12.87 0.47
N ALA A 24 7.11 13.14 0.08
CA ALA A 24 6.34 12.21 -0.73
C ALA A 24 7.08 11.91 -2.06
N PRO A 25 7.03 10.68 -2.57
CA PRO A 25 7.48 10.36 -3.92
C PRO A 25 6.84 11.27 -4.96
N ALA A 26 7.58 11.64 -6.01
CA ALA A 26 7.05 12.47 -7.10
C ALA A 26 5.88 11.79 -7.86
N ASP A 27 5.89 10.46 -7.87
CA ASP A 27 4.92 9.56 -8.47
C ASP A 27 3.98 8.94 -7.42
N LEU A 28 3.66 9.68 -6.34
CA LEU A 28 2.78 9.17 -5.28
C LEU A 28 1.41 8.76 -5.84
N VAL A 29 1.10 7.47 -5.72
CA VAL A 29 -0.22 6.91 -6.04
C VAL A 29 -1.24 7.48 -5.05
N PRO A 30 -2.28 8.19 -5.51
CA PRO A 30 -3.28 8.77 -4.61
C PRO A 30 -4.00 7.72 -3.76
N LYS A 31 -4.47 8.13 -2.58
CA LYS A 31 -5.20 7.29 -1.61
C LYS A 31 -6.29 6.43 -2.27
N ASP A 32 -7.24 7.06 -2.96
CA ASP A 32 -8.38 6.37 -3.58
C ASP A 32 -7.90 5.31 -4.59
N LYS A 33 -6.85 5.64 -5.34
CA LYS A 33 -6.24 4.70 -6.30
C LYS A 33 -5.53 3.55 -5.60
N MET A 34 -4.85 3.82 -4.49
CA MET A 34 -4.24 2.78 -3.66
C MET A 34 -5.29 1.81 -3.10
N VAL A 35 -6.46 2.32 -2.67
CA VAL A 35 -7.59 1.48 -2.23
C VAL A 35 -8.07 0.57 -3.36
N GLU A 36 -8.30 1.10 -4.57
CA GLU A 36 -8.69 0.30 -5.75
C GLU A 36 -7.70 -0.83 -6.06
N VAL A 37 -6.41 -0.50 -6.09
CA VAL A 37 -5.33 -1.43 -6.42
C VAL A 37 -5.23 -2.52 -5.35
N LEU A 38 -5.24 -2.18 -4.06
CA LEU A 38 -5.17 -3.15 -2.97
C LEU A 38 -6.37 -4.11 -2.98
N ILE A 39 -7.57 -3.62 -3.26
CA ILE A 39 -8.76 -4.47 -3.41
C ILE A 39 -8.57 -5.48 -4.55
N ASP A 40 -8.04 -5.05 -5.69
CA ASP A 40 -7.78 -5.94 -6.82
C ASP A 40 -6.66 -6.95 -6.52
N LEU A 41 -5.58 -6.54 -5.85
CA LEU A 41 -4.51 -7.45 -5.40
C LEU A 41 -5.03 -8.49 -4.41
N TYR A 42 -5.84 -8.09 -3.42
CA TYR A 42 -6.45 -9.05 -2.48
C TYR A 42 -7.42 -10.01 -3.17
N LYS A 43 -8.12 -9.58 -4.22
CA LYS A 43 -8.94 -10.49 -5.04
C LYS A 43 -8.08 -11.47 -5.84
N ALA A 44 -6.93 -11.02 -6.37
CA ALA A 44 -5.99 -11.89 -7.05
C ALA A 44 -5.42 -12.96 -6.09
N GLU A 45 -5.01 -12.55 -4.88
CA GLU A 45 -4.56 -13.46 -3.82
C GLU A 45 -5.66 -14.45 -3.40
N ALA A 46 -6.88 -13.96 -3.19
CA ALA A 46 -8.04 -14.82 -2.90
C ALA A 46 -8.30 -15.82 -4.03
N THR A 47 -8.17 -15.41 -5.28
CA THR A 47 -8.35 -16.30 -6.44
C THR A 47 -7.34 -17.43 -6.42
N VAL A 48 -6.04 -17.12 -6.25
CA VAL A 48 -4.98 -18.12 -6.22
C VAL A 48 -5.10 -19.04 -5.02
N SER A 49 -5.34 -18.48 -3.83
CA SER A 49 -5.46 -19.26 -2.59
C SER A 49 -6.60 -20.29 -2.62
N THR A 50 -7.70 -20.01 -3.32
CA THR A 50 -8.81 -20.97 -3.47
C THR A 50 -8.51 -22.15 -4.39
N GLN A 51 -7.46 -22.07 -5.22
CA GLN A 51 -7.10 -23.12 -6.18
C GLN A 51 -6.25 -24.25 -5.57
N HIS A 52 -5.74 -24.09 -4.35
CA HIS A 52 -4.93 -25.10 -3.64
C HIS A 52 -3.72 -25.60 -4.46
N LEU A 53 -3.10 -24.72 -5.25
CA LEU A 53 -1.95 -25.04 -6.09
C LEU A 53 -0.69 -25.30 -5.25
N PRO A 54 0.28 -26.08 -5.77
CA PRO A 54 1.64 -26.12 -5.24
C PRO A 54 2.24 -24.70 -5.12
N LYS A 55 3.11 -24.49 -4.14
CA LYS A 55 3.65 -23.15 -3.79
C LYS A 55 4.21 -22.39 -5.00
N ASP A 56 5.02 -23.04 -5.82
CA ASP A 56 5.70 -22.39 -6.94
C ASP A 56 4.70 -22.04 -8.07
N GLU A 57 3.70 -22.89 -8.28
CA GLU A 57 2.61 -22.64 -9.24
C GLU A 57 1.70 -21.51 -8.75
N ALA A 58 1.35 -21.49 -7.47
CA ALA A 58 0.60 -20.41 -6.83
C ALA A 58 1.33 -19.07 -6.98
N MET A 59 2.65 -19.04 -6.75
CA MET A 59 3.47 -17.84 -6.89
C MET A 59 3.41 -17.31 -8.33
N ASN A 60 3.62 -18.19 -9.31
CA ASN A 60 3.58 -17.80 -10.73
C ASN A 60 2.19 -17.31 -11.15
N ALA A 61 1.13 -17.98 -10.70
CA ALA A 61 -0.25 -17.56 -10.96
C ALA A 61 -0.55 -16.18 -10.35
N TYR A 62 -0.10 -15.93 -9.11
CA TYR A 62 -0.27 -14.64 -8.46
C TYR A 62 0.47 -13.53 -9.20
N GLN A 63 1.74 -13.74 -9.58
CA GLN A 63 2.54 -12.74 -10.30
C GLN A 63 1.89 -12.33 -11.64
N GLN A 64 1.28 -13.28 -12.35
CA GLN A 64 0.54 -12.97 -13.58
C GLN A 64 -0.69 -12.09 -13.30
N LEU A 65 -1.46 -12.41 -12.26
CA LEU A 65 -2.63 -11.62 -11.88
C LEU A 65 -2.23 -10.23 -11.37
N GLU A 66 -1.18 -10.14 -10.56
CA GLU A 66 -0.63 -8.90 -10.02
C GLU A 66 -0.21 -7.95 -11.16
N GLY A 67 0.51 -8.44 -12.18
CA GLY A 67 0.84 -7.65 -13.37
C GLY A 67 -0.40 -7.15 -14.11
N GLY A 68 -1.44 -7.98 -14.16
CA GLY A 68 -2.76 -7.61 -14.69
C GLY A 68 -3.45 -6.53 -13.86
N VAL A 69 -3.34 -6.57 -12.53
CA VAL A 69 -3.89 -5.54 -11.63
C VAL A 69 -3.24 -4.18 -11.88
N TYR A 70 -1.90 -4.14 -11.99
CA TYR A 70 -1.18 -2.91 -12.28
C TYR A 70 -1.59 -2.32 -13.63
N SER A 71 -1.69 -3.16 -14.66
CA SER A 71 -2.12 -2.75 -16.00
C SER A 71 -3.57 -2.24 -16.02
N LYS A 72 -4.49 -2.94 -15.34
CA LYS A 72 -5.90 -2.54 -15.22
C LYS A 72 -6.06 -1.18 -14.55
N ASN A 73 -5.17 -0.88 -13.60
CA ASN A 73 -5.24 0.34 -12.80
C ASN A 73 -4.38 1.48 -13.36
N ASP A 74 -3.69 1.29 -14.49
CA ASP A 74 -2.78 2.29 -15.08
C ASP A 74 -1.73 2.80 -14.08
N ILE A 75 -1.12 1.85 -13.36
CA ILE A 75 -0.05 2.15 -12.38
C ILE A 75 1.20 1.33 -12.66
N ASP A 76 2.35 1.95 -12.44
CA ASP A 76 3.64 1.26 -12.42
C ASP A 76 3.86 0.56 -11.06
N SER A 77 4.42 -0.66 -11.07
CA SER A 77 4.64 -1.42 -9.84
C SER A 77 5.66 -0.76 -8.91
N ALA A 78 6.65 -0.05 -9.45
CA ALA A 78 7.60 0.69 -8.63
C ALA A 78 6.94 1.93 -8.01
N ALA A 79 6.07 2.63 -8.76
CA ALA A 79 5.27 3.74 -8.22
C ALA A 79 4.35 3.27 -7.07
N PHE A 80 3.66 2.14 -7.25
CA PHE A 80 2.86 1.51 -6.19
C PHE A 80 3.71 1.18 -4.96
N ASN A 81 4.82 0.45 -5.14
CA ASN A 81 5.66 0.01 -4.02
C ASN A 81 6.24 1.19 -3.23
N LYS A 82 6.72 2.24 -3.91
CA LYS A 82 7.22 3.46 -3.26
C LYS A 82 6.11 4.19 -2.50
N SER A 83 4.94 4.33 -3.12
CA SER A 83 3.79 5.02 -2.51
C SER A 83 3.26 4.28 -1.31
N TYR A 84 3.13 2.96 -1.41
CA TYR A 84 2.67 2.13 -0.30
C TYR A 84 3.68 2.13 0.85
N ALA A 85 4.98 2.07 0.54
CA ALA A 85 6.03 2.22 1.56
C ALA A 85 6.01 3.61 2.22
N TYR A 86 5.73 4.67 1.46
CA TYR A 86 5.57 6.02 2.00
C TYR A 86 4.39 6.10 2.97
N TYR A 87 3.20 5.61 2.57
CA TYR A 87 2.04 5.57 3.46
C TYR A 87 2.34 4.78 4.75
N LEU A 88 2.94 3.60 4.64
CA LEU A 88 3.18 2.75 5.81
C LEU A 88 4.24 3.29 6.78
N LYS A 89 5.15 4.15 6.33
CA LYS A 89 6.28 4.63 7.15
C LYS A 89 6.12 6.08 7.58
N GLU A 90 5.66 6.92 6.67
CA GLU A 90 5.72 8.38 6.79
C GLU A 90 4.34 9.01 6.97
N ASP A 91 3.29 8.40 6.40
CA ASP A 91 1.90 8.88 6.50
C ASP A 91 0.95 7.77 6.98
N VAL A 92 1.20 7.34 8.22
CA VAL A 92 0.52 6.20 8.86
C VAL A 92 -0.98 6.45 9.07
N GLU A 93 -1.38 7.73 9.22
CA GLU A 93 -2.79 8.09 9.31
C GLU A 93 -3.51 7.77 8.00
N THR A 94 -2.98 8.22 6.86
CA THR A 94 -3.54 7.87 5.56
C THR A 94 -3.47 6.36 5.30
N ALA A 95 -2.40 5.66 5.73
CA ALA A 95 -2.33 4.21 5.64
C ALA A 95 -3.47 3.49 6.40
N ALA A 96 -3.79 3.96 7.60
CA ALA A 96 -4.90 3.41 8.39
C ALA A 96 -6.25 3.66 7.71
N GLU A 97 -6.44 4.83 7.09
CA GLU A 97 -7.64 5.13 6.32
C GLU A 97 -7.78 4.24 5.08
N ILE A 98 -6.68 4.05 4.32
CA ILE A 98 -6.64 3.15 3.16
C ILE A 98 -7.09 1.75 3.58
N GLN A 99 -6.48 1.20 4.63
CA GLN A 99 -6.81 -0.16 5.10
C GLN A 99 -8.25 -0.28 5.59
N LYS A 100 -8.75 0.72 6.32
CA LYS A 100 -10.15 0.77 6.76
C LYS A 100 -11.09 0.72 5.57
N GLU A 101 -10.83 1.52 4.55
CA GLU A 101 -11.66 1.60 3.36
C GLU A 101 -11.61 0.30 2.54
N VAL A 102 -10.43 -0.28 2.35
CA VAL A 102 -10.27 -1.59 1.69
C VAL A 102 -11.10 -2.66 2.38
N VAL A 103 -11.02 -2.77 3.71
CA VAL A 103 -11.79 -3.74 4.50
C VAL A 103 -13.30 -3.50 4.35
N GLU A 104 -13.74 -2.24 4.42
CA GLU A 104 -15.15 -1.88 4.28
C GLU A 104 -15.69 -2.25 2.88
N GLN A 105 -14.96 -1.92 1.82
CA GLN A 105 -15.36 -2.22 0.45
C GLN A 105 -15.36 -3.74 0.17
N LEU A 106 -14.36 -4.48 0.65
CA LEU A 106 -14.33 -5.94 0.51
C LEU A 106 -15.48 -6.62 1.28
N LYS A 107 -15.83 -6.11 2.47
CA LYS A 107 -16.98 -6.59 3.23
C LYS A 107 -18.29 -6.39 2.45
N LYS A 108 -18.53 -5.18 1.95
CA LYS A 108 -19.71 -4.87 1.13
C LYS A 108 -19.79 -5.75 -0.12
N ALA A 109 -18.66 -5.95 -0.80
CA ALA A 109 -18.60 -6.81 -1.97
C ALA A 109 -18.96 -8.27 -1.63
N LYS A 110 -18.47 -8.79 -0.49
CA LYS A 110 -18.79 -10.14 -0.03
C LYS A 110 -20.27 -10.30 0.32
N GLU A 111 -20.86 -9.32 1.00
CA GLU A 111 -22.29 -9.31 1.34
C GLU A 111 -23.16 -9.30 0.08
N ALA A 112 -22.87 -8.42 -0.88
CA ALA A 112 -23.57 -8.36 -2.17
C ALA A 112 -23.48 -9.69 -2.95
N LEU A 113 -22.32 -10.36 -2.93
CA LEU A 113 -22.14 -11.68 -3.55
C LEU A 113 -22.98 -12.77 -2.86
N ALA A 114 -23.15 -12.70 -1.55
CA ALA A 114 -23.98 -13.66 -0.79
C ALA A 114 -25.46 -13.48 -1.11
N GLU A 115 -25.95 -12.23 -1.17
CA GLU A 115 -27.32 -11.91 -1.56
C GLU A 115 -27.64 -12.34 -3.00
N ALA A 116 -26.73 -12.06 -3.94
CA ALA A 116 -26.86 -12.47 -5.33
C ALA A 116 -26.99 -14.00 -5.45
N LYS A 117 -26.15 -14.78 -4.73
CA LYS A 117 -26.23 -16.24 -4.71
C LYS A 117 -27.54 -16.75 -4.10
N ALA A 118 -28.02 -16.14 -3.03
CA ALA A 118 -29.29 -16.51 -2.39
C ALA A 118 -30.51 -16.24 -3.30
N SER A 119 -30.46 -15.16 -4.09
CA SER A 119 -31.50 -14.85 -5.07
C SER A 119 -31.51 -15.80 -6.28
N SER A 120 -30.32 -16.24 -6.73
CA SER A 120 -30.18 -17.15 -7.87
C SER A 120 -30.55 -18.59 -7.54
N SER A 121 -30.48 -19.00 -6.27
CA SER A 121 -30.82 -20.36 -5.83
C SER A 121 -32.31 -20.59 -5.57
N LYS A 122 -33.15 -19.53 -5.61
CA LYS A 122 -34.61 -19.59 -5.45
C LYS A 122 -35.39 -19.60 -6.77
N LYS A 123 -34.68 -19.51 -7.91
CA LYS A 123 -35.23 -19.62 -9.27
C LYS A 123 -34.88 -20.97 -9.85
#